data_AF-A0A965HMX5-F1
#
_entry.id   AF-A0A965HMX5-F1
#
_cell.length_a   1.000
_cell.length_b   1.000
_cell.length_c   1.000
_cell.angle_alpha   90.00
_cell.angle_beta   90.00
_cell.angle_gamma   90.00
#
_symmetry.space_group_name_H-M   'P 1'
#
loop_
_entity.id
_entity.type
_entity.pdbx_description
1 polymer ?
#
loop_
_entity_poly.entity_id
_entity_poly.type
_entity_poly.pdbx_seq_one_letter_code
_entity_poly.pdbx_strand_id
1 'polypeptide(L)'
;MTDTKPWYRHRSPWLLMLGPAVVVVAGLWTAWLAIDTDDGLVVEDYYREGKTINRVLKREQAAVAMGLTATVKLEAAAHLLRVRLHAEANGVLPEALEVVFSHPTRAGQDQTVRVQREPSGDYVGNLA
;
A
#
# COMPACT_ATOMS: atom_id res chain seq x y z
N MET A 1 -53.91 19.00 54.86
CA MET A 1 -53.01 17.91 54.43
C MET A 1 -52.60 18.18 53.00
N THR A 2 -51.49 18.89 52.79
CA THR A 2 -50.95 19.11 51.44
C THR A 2 -50.10 17.90 51.09
N ASP A 3 -50.73 16.93 50.42
CA ASP A 3 -50.01 15.80 49.82
C ASP A 3 -49.24 16.32 48.59
N THR A 4 -48.05 16.87 48.84
CA THR A 4 -47.12 17.29 47.80
C THR A 4 -46.42 16.03 47.29
N LYS A 5 -47.04 15.39 46.29
CA LYS A 5 -46.38 14.30 45.57
C LYS A 5 -45.00 14.78 45.05
N PRO A 6 -43.94 13.96 45.20
CA PRO A 6 -42.63 14.31 44.68
C PRO A 6 -42.66 14.59 43.17
N TRP A 7 -41.93 15.62 42.73
CA TRP A 7 -41.95 16.14 41.36
C TRP A 7 -41.75 15.06 40.28
N TYR A 8 -40.90 14.06 40.55
CA TYR A 8 -40.58 12.96 39.62
C TYR A 8 -41.76 11.99 39.40
N ARG A 9 -42.80 12.02 40.24
CA ARG A 9 -44.02 11.22 40.07
C ARG A 9 -45.04 11.86 39.14
N HIS A 10 -44.85 13.12 38.75
CA HIS A 10 -45.69 13.78 37.77
C HIS A 10 -45.24 13.41 36.35
N ARG A 11 -46.18 13.16 35.44
CA ARG A 11 -45.86 12.81 34.04
C ARG A 11 -45.37 14.01 33.22
N SER A 12 -45.81 15.21 33.56
CA SER A 12 -45.52 16.44 32.79
C SER A 12 -44.02 16.79 32.70
N PRO A 13 -43.22 16.69 33.78
CA PRO A 13 -41.77 16.89 33.70
C PRO A 13 -41.07 15.91 32.75
N TRP A 14 -41.47 14.64 32.75
CA TRP A 14 -40.88 13.63 31.86
C TRP A 14 -41.19 13.91 30.39
N LEU A 15 -42.39 14.41 30.07
CA LEU A 15 -42.76 14.78 28.70
C LEU A 15 -41.92 15.95 28.17
N LEU A 16 -41.65 16.95 29.02
CA LEU A 16 -40.78 18.08 28.66
C LEU A 16 -39.32 17.66 28.48
N MET A 17 -38.83 16.71 29.30
CA MET A 17 -37.46 16.20 29.22
C MET A 17 -37.24 15.25 28.03
N LEU A 18 -38.31 14.67 27.47
CA LEU A 18 -38.23 13.69 26.38
C LEU A 18 -37.63 14.32 25.11
N GLY A 19 -38.00 15.56 24.77
CA GLY A 19 -37.46 16.26 23.60
C GLY A 19 -35.93 16.42 23.65
N PRO A 20 -35.38 17.09 24.68
CA PRO A 20 -33.93 17.22 24.85
C PRO A 20 -33.21 15.87 24.96
N ALA A 21 -33.81 14.89 25.66
CA ALA A 21 -33.21 13.56 25.79
C ALA A 21 -33.06 12.86 24.43
N VAL A 22 -34.06 12.96 23.56
CA VAL A 22 -33.99 12.40 22.20
C VAL A 22 -32.88 13.05 21.38
N VAL A 23 -32.72 14.39 21.46
CA VAL A 23 -31.66 15.09 20.73
C VAL A 23 -30.26 14.68 21.20
N VAL A 24 -30.06 14.50 22.50
CA VAL A 24 -28.77 14.02 23.05
C VAL A 24 -28.46 12.61 22.55
N VAL A 25 -29.44 11.69 22.60
CA VAL A 25 -29.26 10.32 22.11
C VAL A 25 -28.99 10.29 20.61
N ALA A 26 -29.73 11.07 19.82
CA ALA A 26 -29.52 11.18 18.38
C ALA A 26 -28.13 11.75 18.06
N GLY A 27 -27.68 12.78 18.77
CA GLY A 27 -26.34 13.35 18.60
C GLY A 27 -25.22 12.37 18.92
N LEU A 28 -25.36 11.60 20.01
CA LEU A 28 -24.41 10.53 20.34
C LEU A 28 -24.43 9.42 19.29
N TRP A 29 -25.60 9.04 18.79
CA TRP A 29 -25.73 8.04 17.72
C TRP A 29 -25.09 8.51 16.43
N THR A 30 -25.30 9.77 16.03
CA THR A 30 -24.66 10.37 14.86
C THR A 30 -23.16 10.49 15.04
N ALA A 31 -22.68 10.85 16.23
CA ALA A 31 -21.25 10.88 16.53
C ALA A 31 -20.63 9.47 16.48
N TRP A 32 -21.33 8.46 17.01
CA TRP A 32 -20.91 7.07 16.91
C TRP A 32 -20.87 6.60 15.46
N LEU A 33 -21.90 6.89 14.67
CA LEU A 33 -21.92 6.60 13.24
C LEU A 33 -20.78 7.33 12.51
N ALA A 34 -20.50 8.58 12.84
CA ALA A 34 -19.40 9.32 12.23
C ALA A 34 -18.01 8.78 12.60
N ILE A 35 -17.86 8.11 13.75
CA ILE A 35 -16.61 7.46 14.16
C ILE A 35 -16.51 6.05 13.55
N ASP A 36 -17.61 5.30 13.53
CA ASP A 36 -17.67 3.93 12.99
C ASP A 36 -17.67 3.91 11.45
N THR A 37 -18.29 4.92 10.83
CA THR A 37 -18.30 5.19 9.38
C THR A 37 -17.28 6.26 9.01
N ASP A 38 -16.35 6.62 9.90
CA ASP A 38 -15.12 7.27 9.45
C ASP A 38 -14.41 6.19 8.62
N ASP A 39 -14.61 6.25 7.30
CA ASP A 39 -13.84 5.52 6.31
C ASP A 39 -12.38 5.97 6.48
N GLY A 40 -11.73 5.37 7.47
CA GLY A 40 -10.42 5.71 7.92
C GLY A 40 -9.44 5.60 6.76
N LEU A 41 -8.87 6.75 6.41
CA LEU A 41 -7.56 6.91 5.78
C LEU A 41 -7.44 6.48 4.31
N VAL A 42 -7.83 7.36 3.39
CA VAL A 42 -7.19 7.45 2.05
C VAL A 42 -6.56 8.83 1.85
N VAL A 43 -5.69 9.23 2.79
CA VAL A 43 -4.83 10.41 2.61
C VAL A 43 -3.38 10.08 2.94
N GLU A 44 -3.14 9.23 3.94
CA GLU A 44 -1.77 8.78 4.25
C GLU A 44 -1.18 7.90 3.14
N ASP A 45 -1.98 6.99 2.57
CA ASP A 45 -1.52 6.12 1.49
C ASP A 45 -1.26 6.90 0.20
N TYR A 46 -2.07 7.92 -0.13
CA TYR A 46 -1.84 8.75 -1.33
C TYR A 46 -0.54 9.57 -1.24
N TYR A 47 -0.17 10.05 -0.05
CA TYR A 47 1.09 10.79 0.16
C TYR A 47 2.31 9.86 0.19
N ARG A 48 2.15 8.62 0.67
CA ARG A 48 3.19 7.57 0.62
C ARG A 48 3.39 7.07 -0.81
N GLU A 49 2.32 6.93 -1.58
CA GLU A 49 2.34 6.48 -2.97
C GLU A 49 3.06 7.49 -3.87
N GLY A 50 2.81 8.79 -3.70
CA GLY A 50 3.53 9.85 -4.41
C GLY A 50 5.05 9.88 -4.11
N LYS A 51 5.48 9.55 -2.88
CA LYS A 51 6.91 9.43 -2.53
C LYS A 51 7.56 8.19 -3.15
N THR A 52 6.85 7.08 -3.17
CA THR A 52 7.34 5.82 -3.78
C THR A 52 7.47 5.97 -5.29
N ILE A 53 6.48 6.55 -5.97
CA ILE A 53 6.53 6.86 -7.41
C ILE A 53 7.71 7.78 -7.73
N ASN A 54 7.92 8.85 -6.96
CA ASN A 54 9.08 9.73 -7.15
C ASN A 54 10.42 9.00 -6.99
N ARG A 55 10.51 8.05 -6.05
CA ARG A 55 11.73 7.25 -5.86
C ARG A 55 11.96 6.28 -7.02
N VAL A 56 10.91 5.67 -7.55
CA VAL A 56 10.97 4.81 -8.74
C VAL A 56 11.40 5.63 -9.96
N LEU A 57 10.77 6.77 -10.22
CA LEU A 57 11.12 7.67 -11.33
C LEU A 57 12.58 8.14 -11.28
N LYS A 58 13.09 8.52 -10.09
CA LYS A 58 14.50 8.91 -9.94
C LYS A 58 15.47 7.76 -10.25
N ARG A 59 15.12 6.51 -9.88
CA ARG A 59 15.93 5.32 -10.18
C ARG A 59 15.93 5.03 -11.67
N GLU A 60 14.77 5.11 -12.33
CA GLU A 60 14.66 4.94 -13.78
C GLU A 60 15.46 6.01 -14.53
N GLN A 61 15.34 7.28 -14.15
CA GLN A 61 16.11 8.37 -14.74
C GLN A 61 17.63 8.17 -14.58
N ALA A 62 18.08 7.71 -13.41
CA ALA A 62 19.48 7.40 -13.19
C ALA A 62 19.96 6.23 -14.07
N ALA A 63 19.13 5.18 -14.24
CA ALA A 63 19.44 4.07 -15.13
C ALA A 63 19.55 4.51 -16.60
N VAL A 64 18.64 5.37 -17.06
CA VAL A 64 18.68 5.98 -18.40
C VAL A 64 19.92 6.86 -18.57
N ALA A 65 20.25 7.70 -17.59
CA ALA A 65 21.45 8.54 -17.63
C ALA A 65 22.75 7.72 -17.68
N MET A 66 22.77 6.52 -17.11
CA MET A 66 23.89 5.58 -17.18
C MET A 66 23.88 4.71 -18.46
N GLY A 67 22.87 4.84 -19.33
CA GLY A 67 22.71 4.01 -20.52
C GLY A 67 22.55 2.52 -20.20
N LEU A 68 21.93 2.20 -19.05
CA LEU A 68 21.70 0.81 -18.64
C LEU A 68 20.53 0.22 -19.43
N THR A 69 20.79 -0.82 -20.20
CA THR A 69 19.77 -1.59 -20.92
C THR A 69 19.86 -3.06 -20.55
N ALA A 70 18.74 -3.65 -20.12
CA ALA A 70 18.67 -5.06 -19.77
C ALA A 70 17.79 -5.80 -20.79
N THR A 71 18.34 -6.84 -21.42
CA THR A 71 17.58 -7.77 -22.25
C THR A 71 17.33 -9.04 -21.46
N VAL A 72 16.07 -9.36 -21.20
CA VAL A 72 15.66 -10.56 -20.47
C VAL A 72 15.15 -11.61 -21.44
N LYS A 73 15.65 -12.84 -21.35
CA LYS A 73 15.16 -14.01 -22.06
C LYS A 73 14.77 -15.07 -21.03
N LEU A 74 13.50 -15.45 -21.02
CA LEU A 74 12.97 -16.51 -20.18
C LEU A 74 12.72 -17.75 -21.04
N GLU A 75 13.34 -18.86 -20.68
CA GLU A 75 13.10 -20.16 -21.31
C GLU A 75 12.21 -21.00 -20.40
N ALA A 76 10.89 -20.88 -20.59
CA ALA A 76 9.89 -21.52 -19.72
C ALA A 76 10.02 -23.05 -19.64
N ALA A 77 10.51 -23.70 -20.70
CA ALA A 77 10.73 -25.16 -20.72
C ALA A 77 11.89 -25.60 -19.81
N ALA A 78 12.95 -24.79 -19.72
CA ALA A 78 14.15 -25.09 -18.95
C ALA A 78 14.18 -24.42 -17.57
N HIS A 79 13.18 -23.58 -17.25
CA HIS A 79 13.16 -22.70 -16.08
C HIS A 79 14.40 -21.78 -15.97
N LEU A 80 15.08 -21.55 -17.10
CA LEU A 80 16.29 -20.76 -17.15
C LEU A 80 15.97 -19.31 -17.48
N LEU A 81 16.49 -18.43 -16.64
CA LEU A 81 16.48 -17.00 -16.85
C LEU A 81 17.84 -16.54 -17.33
N ARG A 82 17.89 -15.91 -18.50
CA ARG A 82 19.06 -15.17 -19.00
C ARG A 82 18.78 -13.69 -19.00
N VAL A 83 19.66 -12.93 -18.36
CA VAL A 83 19.63 -11.47 -18.37
C VAL A 83 20.94 -10.98 -18.96
N ARG A 84 20.88 -10.16 -20.01
CA ARG A 84 22.04 -9.47 -20.56
C ARG A 84 21.95 -7.99 -20.20
N LEU A 85 22.86 -7.53 -19.36
CA LEU A 85 22.94 -6.13 -18.96
C LEU A 85 24.02 -5.43 -19.82
N HIS A 86 23.60 -4.45 -20.60
CA HIS A 86 24.46 -3.53 -21.32
C HIS A 86 24.51 -2.20 -20.58
N ALA A 87 25.72 -1.64 -20.44
CA ALA A 87 25.96 -0.31 -19.90
C ALA A 87 26.79 0.46 -20.93
N GLU A 88 26.29 1.61 -21.41
CA GLU A 88 27.02 2.44 -22.37
C GLU A 88 28.12 3.29 -21.72
N ALA A 89 27.94 3.66 -20.46
CA ALA A 89 28.96 4.31 -19.66
C ALA A 89 29.80 3.26 -18.92
N ASN A 90 31.02 3.61 -18.49
CA ASN A 90 31.96 2.82 -17.64
C ASN A 90 31.39 2.42 -16.25
N GLY A 91 30.10 2.11 -16.15
CA GLY A 91 29.46 1.56 -14.98
C GLY A 91 30.04 0.17 -14.70
N VAL A 92 30.57 0.01 -13.50
CA VAL A 92 31.01 -1.29 -13.01
C VAL A 92 29.79 -2.22 -12.99
N LEU A 93 29.79 -3.19 -13.89
CA LEU A 93 28.78 -4.24 -13.92
C LEU A 93 28.96 -5.11 -12.65
N PRO A 94 27.93 -5.22 -11.80
CA PRO A 94 28.04 -6.00 -10.56
C PRO A 94 28.18 -7.50 -10.88
N GLU A 95 28.88 -8.26 -10.03
CA GLU A 95 29.06 -9.71 -10.23
C GLU A 95 27.77 -10.52 -10.04
N ALA A 96 26.78 -9.95 -9.35
CA ALA A 96 25.46 -10.54 -9.16
C ALA A 96 24.37 -9.48 -9.37
N LEU A 97 23.28 -9.88 -10.02
CA LEU A 97 22.07 -9.07 -10.13
C LEU A 97 20.94 -9.77 -9.37
N GLU A 98 20.11 -8.97 -8.71
CA GLU A 98 18.86 -9.41 -8.12
C GLU A 98 17.74 -9.05 -9.08
N VAL A 99 17.04 -10.05 -9.61
CA VAL A 99 15.93 -9.88 -10.54
C VAL A 99 14.64 -10.16 -9.80
N VAL A 100 13.77 -9.16 -9.73
CA VAL A 100 12.45 -9.29 -9.10
C VAL A 100 11.40 -9.35 -10.20
N PHE A 101 10.65 -10.44 -10.25
CA PHE A 101 9.46 -10.59 -11.08
C PHE A 101 8.24 -10.19 -10.28
N SER A 102 7.78 -8.96 -10.46
CA SER A 102 6.56 -8.45 -9.82
C SER A 102 5.32 -8.90 -10.59
N HIS A 103 4.37 -9.55 -9.92
CA HIS A 103 3.09 -9.95 -10.52
C HIS A 103 2.03 -8.87 -10.28
N PRO A 104 1.51 -8.19 -11.33
CA PRO A 104 0.62 -7.04 -11.17
C PRO A 104 -0.76 -7.35 -10.56
N THR A 105 -1.13 -8.63 -10.42
CA THR A 105 -2.50 -9.03 -9.99
C THR A 105 -2.53 -10.03 -8.83
N ARG A 106 -1.37 -10.46 -8.30
CA ARG A 106 -1.31 -11.43 -7.18
C ARG A 106 -0.21 -11.05 -6.20
N ALA A 107 -0.59 -10.25 -5.21
CA ALA A 107 0.27 -9.94 -4.07
C ALA A 107 0.72 -11.25 -3.41
N GLY A 108 2.04 -11.50 -3.39
CA GLY A 108 2.65 -12.70 -2.81
C GLY A 108 3.18 -13.74 -3.80
N GLN A 109 3.04 -13.52 -5.11
CA GLN A 109 3.71 -14.34 -6.14
C GLN A 109 4.96 -13.68 -6.72
N ASP A 110 5.47 -12.63 -6.06
CA ASP A 110 6.69 -11.96 -6.50
C ASP A 110 7.88 -12.89 -6.30
N GLN A 111 8.53 -13.25 -7.41
CA GLN A 111 9.69 -14.13 -7.38
C GLN A 111 10.96 -13.29 -7.45
N THR A 112 11.85 -13.50 -6.48
CA THR A 112 13.16 -12.86 -6.45
C THR A 112 14.22 -13.90 -6.80
N VAL A 113 14.91 -13.69 -7.91
CA VAL A 113 15.94 -14.59 -8.43
C VAL A 113 17.27 -13.86 -8.47
N ARG A 114 18.26 -14.40 -7.77
CA ARG A 114 19.63 -13.91 -7.81
C ARG A 114 20.35 -14.56 -8.99
N VAL A 115 20.67 -13.76 -10.00
CA VAL A 115 21.42 -14.21 -11.18
C VAL A 115 22.89 -13.83 -11.02
N GLN A 116 23.79 -14.76 -11.34
CA GLN A 116 25.24 -14.52 -11.27
C GLN A 116 25.79 -14.25 -12.66
N ARG A 117 26.80 -13.38 -12.72
CA ARG A 117 27.48 -13.06 -13.98
C ARG A 117 28.35 -14.23 -14.42
N GLU A 118 28.07 -14.77 -15.59
CA GLU A 118 28.86 -15.80 -16.23
C GLU A 118 30.05 -15.15 -17.00
N PRO A 119 31.16 -15.87 -17.25
CA PRO A 119 32.29 -15.35 -18.02
C PRO A 119 31.93 -14.85 -19.43
N SER A 120 30.80 -15.31 -19.98
CA SER A 120 30.20 -14.87 -21.24
C SER A 120 29.63 -13.43 -21.19
N GLY A 121 29.53 -12.83 -20.00
CA GLY A 121 28.90 -11.53 -19.76
C GLY A 121 27.39 -11.60 -19.58
N ASP A 122 26.81 -12.80 -19.74
CA ASP A 122 25.40 -13.07 -19.46
C ASP A 122 25.20 -13.35 -17.96
N TYR A 123 24.05 -12.95 -17.43
CA TYR A 123 23.64 -13.31 -16.09
C TYR A 123 22.64 -14.45 -16.16
N VAL A 124 22.92 -15.55 -15.46
CA VAL A 124 22.08 -16.74 -15.49
C VAL A 124 21.60 -17.06 -14.08
N GLY A 125 20.33 -17.43 -13.96
CA GLY A 125 19.77 -17.98 -12.74
C GLY A 125 18.58 -18.89 -13.06
N ASN A 126 18.26 -19.75 -12.11
CA ASN A 126 17.11 -20.64 -12.21
C ASN A 126 15.89 -19.97 -11.59
N LEU A 127 14.75 -20.01 -12.27
CA LEU A 127 13.48 -19.56 -11.74
C LEU A 127 12.89 -20.69 -10.88
N ALA A 128 12.53 -20.39 -9.62
CA ALA A 128 12.00 -21.37 -8.68
C ALA A 128 10.46 -21.48 -8.74
#